data_AF-A0A9E4LWJ9-F1
#
_entry.id   AF-A0A9E4LWJ9-F1
#
_cell.length_a   1.000
_cell.length_b   1.000
_cell.length_c   1.000
_cell.angle_alpha   90.00
_cell.angle_beta   90.00
_cell.angle_gamma   90.00
#
_symmetry.space_group_name_H-M   'P 1'
#
loop_
_entity.id
_entity.type
_entity.pdbx_description
1 polymer ?
#
loop_
_entity_poly.entity_id
_entity_poly.type
_entity_poly.pdbx_seq_one_letter_code
_entity_poly.pdbx_strand_id
1 'polypeptide(L)'
;MARKGMRGPARLARRFVAGQTVDEAIAAARGLEASGLLHTFNYLGEHVRTREAGEGATRAYLRALEAVRLAGMTCSLSVKLTQLGLEIDPHLCRDNLAGILAVADARRCFIRVDMEHAAVVDATLDIALSMRAAGHAHVGVVLQSALRRTPGDLARVLEAGAPVRLVKGAYREPPDVAFPDKTDVDRAFAALAETLLDAGNRPAFATHDPRMIAAVRRAAEARGLARDRLEFQMLYGVRRDLQAALRAQGYPVRVYLPFGADWFPYFMRRLAERPANVLFVLRSLLYEQLGR
;
A
#
# COMPACT_ATOMS: atom_id res chain seq x y z
N MET A 1 -1.12 -18.33 28.62
CA MET A 1 -1.71 -19.29 27.67
C MET A 1 -0.79 -19.46 26.47
N ALA A 2 -0.47 -20.70 26.11
CA ALA A 2 0.65 -21.05 25.24
C ALA A 2 0.56 -20.44 23.83
N ARG A 3 1.65 -19.80 23.40
CA ARG A 3 1.91 -19.45 21.99
C ARG A 3 1.87 -20.73 21.15
N LYS A 4 0.73 -21.05 20.51
CA LYS A 4 0.70 -22.01 19.39
C LYS A 4 1.45 -21.35 18.23
N GLY A 5 2.77 -21.55 18.20
CA GLY A 5 3.61 -21.11 17.11
C GLY A 5 3.14 -21.74 15.79
N MET A 6 2.86 -20.90 14.80
CA MET A 6 2.49 -21.31 13.45
C MET A 6 3.55 -22.26 12.85
N ARG A 7 3.14 -23.41 12.30
CA ARG A 7 3.99 -24.41 11.62
C ARG A 7 3.93 -24.22 10.09
N GLY A 8 4.97 -24.65 9.36
CA GLY A 8 4.96 -24.73 7.89
C GLY A 8 4.97 -23.38 7.14
N PRO A 9 4.20 -23.21 6.04
CA PRO A 9 4.15 -22.03 5.15
C PRO A 9 3.95 -20.70 5.88
N ALA A 10 3.27 -20.76 7.01
CA ALA A 10 2.97 -19.66 7.90
C ALA A 10 4.24 -19.00 8.50
N ARG A 11 5.36 -19.74 8.65
CA ARG A 11 6.67 -19.20 9.05
C ARG A 11 7.35 -18.44 7.91
N LEU A 12 7.21 -18.89 6.67
CA LEU A 12 7.70 -18.14 5.50
C LEU A 12 6.88 -16.88 5.26
N ALA A 13 5.56 -16.94 5.49
CA ALA A 13 4.67 -15.79 5.35
C ALA A 13 5.05 -14.63 6.27
N ARG A 14 5.58 -14.90 7.49
CA ARG A 14 6.10 -13.88 8.42
C ARG A 14 7.17 -12.96 7.81
N ARG A 15 7.84 -13.40 6.74
CA ARG A 15 8.77 -12.54 6.02
C ARG A 15 8.07 -11.35 5.37
N PHE A 16 6.85 -11.55 4.87
CA PHE A 16 6.10 -10.61 4.02
C PHE A 16 4.81 -10.10 4.66
N VAL A 17 4.38 -10.70 5.76
CA VAL A 17 3.17 -10.37 6.53
C VAL A 17 3.57 -10.19 7.98
N ALA A 18 3.20 -9.06 8.58
CA ALA A 18 3.61 -8.66 9.92
C ALA A 18 3.00 -9.58 11.00
N GLY A 19 1.79 -10.07 10.76
CA GLY A 19 1.08 -11.00 11.63
C GLY A 19 -0.37 -11.19 11.20
N GLN A 20 -1.10 -11.97 11.96
CA GLN A 20 -2.54 -12.16 11.77
C GLN A 20 -3.37 -11.16 12.58
N THR A 21 -2.78 -10.53 13.58
CA THR A 21 -3.44 -9.58 14.48
C THR A 21 -2.82 -8.18 14.37
N VAL A 22 -3.56 -7.16 14.82
CA VAL A 22 -3.06 -5.79 14.88
C VAL A 22 -1.88 -5.66 15.86
N ASP A 23 -1.89 -6.39 16.98
CA ASP A 23 -0.81 -6.35 17.97
C ASP A 23 0.51 -6.87 17.41
N GLU A 24 0.46 -7.93 16.60
CA GLU A 24 1.64 -8.43 15.89
C GLU A 24 2.13 -7.43 14.84
N ALA A 25 1.20 -6.76 14.15
CA ALA A 25 1.53 -5.70 13.21
C ALA A 25 2.22 -4.53 13.92
N ILE A 26 1.71 -4.10 15.08
CA ILE A 26 2.27 -3.07 15.95
C ILE A 26 3.68 -3.46 16.40
N ALA A 27 3.89 -4.71 16.83
CA ALA A 27 5.22 -5.19 17.21
C ALA A 27 6.22 -5.13 16.04
N ALA A 28 5.80 -5.52 14.83
CA ALA A 28 6.64 -5.40 13.63
C ALA A 28 6.92 -3.93 13.26
N ALA A 29 5.91 -3.05 13.38
CA ALA A 29 6.04 -1.63 13.13
C ALA A 29 7.02 -0.95 14.09
N ARG A 30 7.05 -1.34 15.38
CA ARG A 30 8.02 -0.84 16.35
C ARG A 30 9.46 -1.18 15.96
N GLY A 31 9.68 -2.38 15.42
CA GLY A 31 10.99 -2.76 14.88
C GLY A 31 11.41 -1.88 13.70
N LEU A 32 10.46 -1.46 12.85
CA LEU A 32 10.73 -0.54 11.75
C LEU A 32 11.05 0.88 12.25
N GLU A 33 10.26 1.42 13.18
CA GLU A 33 10.50 2.75 13.77
C GLU A 33 11.87 2.81 14.47
N ALA A 34 12.24 1.74 15.21
CA ALA A 34 13.56 1.63 15.83
C ALA A 34 14.72 1.64 14.83
N SER A 35 14.48 1.19 13.58
CA SER A 35 15.44 1.27 12.48
C SER A 35 15.36 2.59 11.68
N GLY A 36 14.55 3.54 12.14
CA GLY A 36 14.34 4.83 11.50
C GLY A 36 13.45 4.77 10.24
N LEU A 37 12.74 3.67 10.01
CA LEU A 37 11.81 3.49 8.91
C LEU A 37 10.39 3.89 9.33
N LEU A 38 9.65 4.48 8.40
CA LEU A 38 8.22 4.74 8.54
C LEU A 38 7.42 3.48 8.19
N HIS A 39 6.14 3.44 8.54
CA HIS A 39 5.26 2.32 8.21
C HIS A 39 3.86 2.78 7.78
N THR A 40 3.15 1.87 7.12
CA THR A 40 1.71 1.98 6.89
C THR A 40 1.07 0.61 7.03
N PHE A 41 0.07 0.52 7.89
CA PHE A 41 -0.64 -0.73 8.15
C PHE A 41 -1.63 -1.02 7.03
N ASN A 42 -1.64 -2.26 6.54
CA ASN A 42 -2.62 -2.72 5.56
C ASN A 42 -3.33 -3.94 6.10
N TYR A 43 -4.61 -3.78 6.43
CA TYR A 43 -5.46 -4.89 6.83
C TYR A 43 -5.75 -5.78 5.61
N LEU A 44 -5.45 -7.07 5.76
CA LEU A 44 -5.76 -8.12 4.80
C LEU A 44 -7.11 -8.72 5.18
N GLY A 45 -8.09 -8.47 4.32
CA GLY A 45 -9.43 -9.02 4.40
C GLY A 45 -9.86 -9.52 3.03
N GLU A 46 -10.68 -10.56 2.99
CA GLU A 46 -11.17 -11.16 1.74
C GLU A 46 -12.53 -10.66 1.27
N HIS A 47 -12.70 -10.67 -0.06
CA HIS A 47 -13.94 -10.76 -0.85
C HIS A 47 -15.23 -10.28 -0.15
N VAL A 48 -15.31 -8.97 0.08
CA VAL A 48 -16.52 -8.31 0.56
C VAL A 48 -17.58 -8.34 -0.54
N ARG A 49 -18.58 -9.19 -0.34
CA ARG A 49 -19.71 -9.41 -1.28
C ARG A 49 -21.08 -9.07 -0.69
N THR A 50 -21.13 -8.73 0.59
CA THR A 50 -22.36 -8.32 1.28
C THR A 50 -22.13 -7.02 2.06
N ARG A 51 -23.21 -6.30 2.35
CA ARG A 51 -23.17 -5.06 3.15
C ARG A 51 -22.55 -5.31 4.52
N GLU A 52 -22.94 -6.41 5.17
CA GLU A 52 -22.48 -6.81 6.50
C GLU A 52 -20.98 -7.11 6.51
N ALA A 53 -20.45 -7.69 5.42
CA ALA A 53 -19.03 -7.95 5.25
C ALA A 53 -18.25 -6.62 5.11
N GLY A 54 -18.79 -5.66 4.36
CA GLY A 54 -18.20 -4.32 4.21
C GLY A 54 -18.15 -3.56 5.53
N GLU A 55 -19.24 -3.56 6.28
CA GLU A 55 -19.28 -2.99 7.63
C GLU A 55 -18.34 -3.74 8.60
N GLY A 56 -18.19 -5.06 8.43
CA GLY A 56 -17.24 -5.88 9.17
C GLY A 56 -15.79 -5.45 8.94
N ALA A 57 -15.42 -5.19 7.69
CA ALA A 57 -14.13 -4.63 7.33
C ALA A 57 -13.95 -3.20 7.89
N THR A 58 -14.98 -2.35 7.82
CA THR A 58 -14.97 -1.02 8.45
C THR A 58 -14.66 -1.12 9.95
N ARG A 59 -15.34 -2.01 10.67
CA ARG A 59 -15.07 -2.26 12.09
C ARG A 59 -13.64 -2.74 12.33
N ALA A 60 -13.06 -3.52 11.43
CA ALA A 60 -11.66 -3.96 11.54
C ALA A 60 -10.68 -2.79 11.40
N TYR A 61 -10.90 -1.89 10.44
CA TYR A 61 -10.12 -0.66 10.29
C TYR A 61 -10.22 0.25 11.53
N LEU A 62 -11.43 0.44 12.07
CA LEU A 62 -11.65 1.24 13.27
C LEU A 62 -10.92 0.65 14.49
N ARG A 63 -10.96 -0.66 14.69
CA ARG A 63 -10.17 -1.34 15.74
C ARG A 63 -8.67 -1.15 15.53
N ALA A 64 -8.20 -1.21 14.29
CA ALA A 64 -6.79 -1.00 13.98
C ALA A 64 -6.33 0.42 14.29
N LEU A 65 -7.13 1.44 13.91
CA LEU A 65 -6.87 2.84 14.25
C LEU A 65 -6.76 3.05 15.76
N GLU A 66 -7.65 2.42 16.52
CA GLU A 66 -7.66 2.53 17.97
C GLU A 66 -6.46 1.85 18.63
N ALA A 67 -6.10 0.64 18.18
CA ALA A 67 -4.94 -0.08 18.68
C ALA A 67 -3.63 0.69 18.40
N VAL A 68 -3.48 1.25 17.19
CA VAL A 68 -2.31 2.06 16.82
C VAL A 68 -2.21 3.33 17.67
N ARG A 69 -3.35 3.98 17.95
CA ARG A 69 -3.41 5.13 18.86
C ARG A 69 -2.96 4.74 20.27
N LEU A 70 -3.50 3.68 20.83
CA LEU A 70 -3.14 3.21 22.18
C LEU A 70 -1.67 2.80 22.28
N ALA A 71 -1.08 2.33 21.17
CA ALA A 71 0.33 2.01 21.09
C ALA A 71 1.26 3.25 21.01
N GLY A 72 0.71 4.46 20.84
CA GLY A 72 1.45 5.71 20.74
C GLY A 72 2.29 5.85 19.46
N MET A 73 1.91 5.16 18.38
CA MET A 73 2.70 5.07 17.15
C MET A 73 2.23 6.07 16.08
N THR A 74 3.09 6.30 15.09
CA THR A 74 2.68 7.07 13.91
C THR A 74 1.52 6.36 13.21
N CYS A 75 0.39 7.04 13.06
CA CYS A 75 -0.80 6.41 12.48
C CYS A 75 -0.86 6.62 10.96
N SER A 76 -0.70 5.53 10.21
CA SER A 76 -0.93 5.50 8.78
C SER A 76 -1.49 4.15 8.35
N LEU A 77 -2.63 4.15 7.65
CA LEU A 77 -3.27 2.94 7.14
C LEU A 77 -3.49 3.02 5.63
N SER A 78 -3.46 1.87 4.97
CA SER A 78 -3.90 1.67 3.59
C SER A 78 -5.24 0.93 3.58
N VAL A 79 -6.20 1.45 2.81
CA VAL A 79 -7.57 0.95 2.68
C VAL A 79 -7.85 0.60 1.22
N LYS A 80 -8.56 -0.50 0.97
CA LYS A 80 -9.14 -0.82 -0.35
C LYS A 80 -10.64 -0.59 -0.29
N LEU A 81 -11.18 0.11 -1.28
CA LEU A 81 -12.59 0.50 -1.26
C LEU A 81 -13.52 -0.68 -1.57
N THR A 82 -13.05 -1.68 -2.32
CA THR A 82 -13.81 -2.93 -2.50
C THR A 82 -14.08 -3.62 -1.16
N GLN A 83 -13.15 -3.56 -0.21
CA GLN A 83 -13.36 -4.05 1.16
C GLN A 83 -14.38 -3.23 1.95
N LEU A 84 -14.64 -1.99 1.54
CA LEU A 84 -15.68 -1.14 2.15
C LEU A 84 -17.02 -1.24 1.43
N GLY A 85 -17.13 -2.11 0.42
CA GLY A 85 -18.37 -2.37 -0.32
C GLY A 85 -18.51 -1.59 -1.63
N LEU A 86 -17.41 -1.08 -2.22
CA LEU A 86 -17.47 -0.32 -3.49
C LEU A 86 -18.19 -1.05 -4.62
N GLU A 87 -17.93 -2.36 -4.78
CA GLU A 87 -18.53 -3.19 -5.82
C GLU A 87 -19.97 -3.64 -5.48
N ILE A 88 -20.46 -3.30 -4.29
CA ILE A 88 -21.81 -3.62 -3.81
C ILE A 88 -22.70 -2.38 -3.95
N ASP A 89 -22.25 -1.29 -3.33
CA ASP A 89 -22.96 -0.01 -3.26
C ASP A 89 -21.95 1.12 -3.00
N PRO A 90 -21.67 1.98 -3.99
CA PRO A 90 -20.78 3.12 -3.81
C PRO A 90 -21.19 4.09 -2.68
N HIS A 91 -22.48 4.17 -2.33
CA HIS A 91 -22.94 4.97 -1.19
C HIS A 91 -22.54 4.34 0.13
N LEU A 92 -22.76 3.03 0.31
CA LEU A 92 -22.24 2.27 1.45
C LEU A 92 -20.73 2.44 1.61
N CYS A 93 -19.98 2.32 0.51
CA CYS A 93 -18.53 2.50 0.53
C CYS A 93 -18.12 3.91 1.00
N ARG A 94 -18.84 4.93 0.52
CA ARG A 94 -18.62 6.33 0.92
C ARG A 94 -18.87 6.51 2.42
N ASP A 95 -19.98 6.00 2.94
CA ASP A 95 -20.34 6.13 4.36
C ASP A 95 -19.34 5.39 5.26
N ASN A 96 -18.93 4.18 4.85
CA ASN A 96 -17.90 3.41 5.54
C ASN A 96 -16.55 4.14 5.58
N LEU A 97 -16.11 4.70 4.46
CA LEU A 97 -14.87 5.48 4.41
C LEU A 97 -14.96 6.75 5.26
N ALA A 98 -16.08 7.47 5.21
CA ALA A 98 -16.31 8.66 6.01
C ALA A 98 -16.23 8.35 7.52
N GLY A 99 -16.81 7.24 7.97
CA GLY A 99 -16.70 6.78 9.36
C GLY A 99 -15.26 6.49 9.78
N ILE A 100 -14.45 5.87 8.90
CA ILE A 100 -13.01 5.65 9.13
C ILE A 100 -12.27 7.00 9.21
N LEU A 101 -12.55 7.92 8.29
CA LEU A 101 -11.87 9.21 8.21
C LEU A 101 -12.20 10.13 9.40
N ALA A 102 -13.44 10.14 9.89
CA ALA A 102 -13.81 10.89 11.08
C ALA A 102 -12.97 10.47 12.31
N VAL A 103 -12.71 9.17 12.45
CA VAL A 103 -11.87 8.61 13.52
C VAL A 103 -10.38 8.90 13.24
N ALA A 104 -9.96 8.85 11.99
CA ALA A 104 -8.58 9.11 11.57
C ALA A 104 -8.18 10.57 11.78
N ASP A 105 -9.03 11.54 11.41
CA ASP A 105 -8.73 12.97 11.50
C ASP A 105 -8.56 13.45 12.93
N ALA A 106 -9.44 13.01 13.84
CA ALA A 106 -9.30 13.30 15.28
C ALA A 106 -7.96 12.83 15.86
N ARG A 107 -7.29 11.88 15.17
CA ARG A 107 -6.03 11.26 15.58
C ARG A 107 -4.85 11.66 14.67
N ARG A 108 -5.06 12.55 13.69
CA ARG A 108 -4.09 12.91 12.63
C ARG A 108 -3.50 11.68 11.93
N CYS A 109 -4.32 10.65 11.75
CA CYS A 109 -3.94 9.43 11.08
C CYS A 109 -4.05 9.58 9.56
N PHE A 110 -3.00 9.19 8.83
CA PHE A 110 -3.02 9.26 7.37
C PHE A 110 -3.68 8.03 6.76
N ILE A 111 -4.74 8.22 5.98
CA ILE A 111 -5.41 7.15 5.23
C ILE A 111 -5.01 7.22 3.75
N ARG A 112 -4.38 6.16 3.27
CA ARG A 112 -4.14 5.96 1.83
C ARG A 112 -5.25 5.08 1.26
N VAL A 113 -5.98 5.59 0.29
CA VAL A 113 -6.88 4.78 -0.54
C VAL A 113 -6.04 4.10 -1.61
N ASP A 114 -5.86 2.78 -1.46
CA ASP A 114 -5.16 1.93 -2.42
C ASP A 114 -5.96 1.83 -3.71
N MET A 115 -5.27 1.88 -4.85
CA MET A 115 -5.90 1.73 -6.16
C MET A 115 -5.91 0.26 -6.55
N GLU A 116 -7.07 -0.18 -7.02
CA GLU A 116 -7.34 -1.58 -7.34
C GLU A 116 -7.30 -1.80 -8.87
N HIS A 117 -8.17 -2.64 -9.42
CA HIS A 117 -8.22 -2.90 -10.86
C HIS A 117 -8.91 -1.75 -11.61
N ALA A 118 -8.72 -1.68 -12.94
CA ALA A 118 -9.09 -0.51 -13.73
C ALA A 118 -10.59 -0.14 -13.67
N ALA A 119 -11.47 -1.14 -13.51
CA ALA A 119 -12.92 -0.94 -13.49
C ALA A 119 -13.42 -0.07 -12.32
N VAL A 120 -12.64 0.05 -11.23
CA VAL A 120 -13.03 0.82 -10.03
C VAL A 120 -12.28 2.14 -9.88
N VAL A 121 -11.41 2.53 -10.84
CA VAL A 121 -10.56 3.72 -10.73
C VAL A 121 -11.39 5.00 -10.58
N ASP A 122 -12.39 5.20 -11.45
CA ASP A 122 -13.24 6.40 -11.41
C ASP A 122 -13.94 6.55 -10.05
N ALA A 123 -14.67 5.52 -9.64
CA ALA A 123 -15.39 5.55 -8.37
C ALA A 123 -14.45 5.71 -7.17
N THR A 124 -13.23 5.14 -7.24
CA THR A 124 -12.21 5.31 -6.20
C THR A 124 -11.72 6.74 -6.09
N LEU A 125 -11.39 7.38 -7.21
CA LEU A 125 -10.95 8.77 -7.22
C LEU A 125 -12.09 9.70 -6.82
N ASP A 126 -13.30 9.48 -7.34
CA ASP A 126 -14.48 10.29 -7.02
C ASP A 126 -14.77 10.28 -5.52
N ILE A 127 -14.80 9.11 -4.89
CA ILE A 127 -15.03 8.97 -3.46
C ILE A 127 -13.90 9.64 -2.68
N ALA A 128 -12.63 9.29 -2.94
CA ALA A 128 -11.49 9.79 -2.17
C ALA A 128 -11.32 11.32 -2.29
N LEU A 129 -11.49 11.88 -3.48
CA LEU A 129 -11.41 13.32 -3.70
C LEU A 129 -12.62 14.06 -3.10
N SER A 130 -13.82 13.45 -3.11
CA SER A 130 -14.98 14.03 -2.42
C SER A 130 -14.80 14.08 -0.91
N MET A 131 -14.19 13.06 -0.29
CA MET A 131 -13.85 13.09 1.14
C MET A 131 -12.87 14.24 1.44
N ARG A 132 -11.88 14.44 0.58
CA ARG A 132 -10.95 15.54 0.71
C ARG A 132 -11.62 16.91 0.59
N ALA A 133 -12.50 17.08 -0.39
CA ALA A 133 -13.29 18.30 -0.56
C ALA A 133 -14.21 18.57 0.64
N ALA A 134 -14.68 17.52 1.33
CA ALA A 134 -15.45 17.60 2.56
C ALA A 134 -14.61 17.95 3.81
N GLY A 135 -13.30 18.17 3.69
CA GLY A 135 -12.42 18.62 4.78
C GLY A 135 -11.51 17.55 5.37
N HIS A 136 -11.57 16.30 4.89
CA HIS A 136 -10.66 15.25 5.36
C HIS A 136 -9.24 15.50 4.81
N ALA A 137 -8.40 16.18 5.59
CA ALA A 137 -7.09 16.64 5.13
C ALA A 137 -6.04 15.51 5.01
N HIS A 138 -6.22 14.40 5.73
CA HIS A 138 -5.27 13.31 5.87
C HIS A 138 -5.59 12.07 4.99
N VAL A 139 -6.33 12.28 3.90
CA VAL A 139 -6.60 11.24 2.89
C VAL A 139 -5.78 11.47 1.63
N GLY A 140 -5.25 10.41 1.03
CA GLY A 140 -4.60 10.46 -0.29
C GLY A 140 -4.85 9.20 -1.11
N VAL A 141 -4.47 9.23 -2.38
CA VAL A 141 -4.79 8.18 -3.36
C VAL A 141 -3.54 7.48 -3.90
N VAL A 142 -3.73 6.33 -4.55
CA VAL A 142 -2.69 5.66 -5.34
C VAL A 142 -2.98 5.88 -6.82
N LEU A 143 -1.93 6.08 -7.62
CA LEU A 143 -2.01 6.11 -9.09
C LEU A 143 -1.06 5.09 -9.69
N GLN A 144 -1.44 4.50 -10.82
CA GLN A 144 -0.75 3.35 -11.44
C GLN A 144 -0.15 3.75 -12.79
N SER A 145 1.16 3.69 -12.94
CA SER A 145 1.82 4.08 -14.21
C SER A 145 1.52 3.15 -15.38
N ALA A 146 1.03 1.94 -15.12
CA ALA A 146 0.64 0.99 -16.16
C ALA A 146 -0.65 1.40 -16.89
N LEU A 147 -1.54 2.18 -16.27
CA LEU A 147 -2.80 2.57 -16.92
C LEU A 147 -2.59 3.77 -17.84
N ARG A 148 -3.15 3.71 -19.05
CA ARG A 148 -3.02 4.77 -20.05
C ARG A 148 -3.71 6.08 -19.63
N ARG A 149 -4.75 5.99 -18.80
CA ARG A 149 -5.54 7.12 -18.26
C ARG A 149 -4.82 7.94 -17.19
N THR A 150 -3.80 7.38 -16.54
CA THR A 150 -3.18 7.97 -15.33
C THR A 150 -2.65 9.40 -15.49
N PRO A 151 -2.12 9.86 -16.63
CA PRO A 151 -1.74 11.26 -16.79
C PRO A 151 -2.91 12.24 -16.56
N GLY A 152 -4.10 11.92 -17.05
CA GLY A 152 -5.31 12.73 -16.83
C GLY A 152 -5.78 12.68 -15.39
N ASP A 153 -5.80 11.47 -14.79
CA ASP A 153 -6.16 11.30 -13.38
C ASP A 153 -5.17 12.03 -12.45
N LEU A 154 -3.87 12.06 -12.78
CA LEU A 154 -2.86 12.79 -12.02
C LEU A 154 -3.15 14.30 -12.01
N ALA A 155 -3.49 14.89 -13.15
CA ALA A 155 -3.84 16.31 -13.21
C ALA A 155 -5.01 16.65 -12.28
N ARG A 156 -6.08 15.83 -12.33
CA ARG A 156 -7.26 15.95 -11.47
C ARG A 156 -6.92 15.82 -9.97
N VAL A 157 -6.06 14.87 -9.62
CA VAL A 157 -5.65 14.63 -8.23
C VAL A 157 -4.74 15.74 -7.69
N LEU A 158 -3.88 16.31 -8.54
CA LEU A 158 -3.05 17.47 -8.21
C LEU A 158 -3.88 18.74 -7.97
N GLU A 159 -4.89 18.98 -8.80
CA GLU A 159 -5.84 20.10 -8.62
C GLU A 159 -6.57 20.00 -7.27
N ALA A 160 -6.98 18.79 -6.87
CA ALA A 160 -7.57 18.54 -5.55
C ALA A 160 -6.53 18.59 -4.39
N GLY A 161 -5.24 18.77 -4.69
CA GLY A 161 -4.16 18.83 -3.71
C GLY A 161 -4.01 17.57 -2.86
N ALA A 162 -4.45 16.41 -3.38
CA ALA A 162 -4.40 15.14 -2.65
C ALA A 162 -2.98 14.55 -2.71
N PRO A 163 -2.40 14.08 -1.58
CA PRO A 163 -1.13 13.37 -1.62
C PRO A 163 -1.22 12.13 -2.51
N VAL A 164 -0.18 11.82 -3.27
CA VAL A 164 -0.17 10.69 -4.22
C VAL A 164 0.88 9.66 -3.85
N ARG A 165 0.51 8.38 -3.93
CA ARG A 165 1.46 7.27 -4.04
C ARG A 165 1.46 6.77 -5.48
N LEU A 166 2.60 6.87 -6.16
CA LEU A 166 2.79 6.31 -7.50
C LEU A 166 3.30 4.87 -7.40
N VAL A 167 2.63 3.94 -8.09
CA VAL A 167 3.02 2.54 -8.27
C VAL A 167 3.08 2.21 -9.77
N LYS A 168 3.66 1.07 -10.14
CA LYS A 168 3.52 0.54 -11.51
C LYS A 168 2.09 0.06 -11.78
N GLY A 169 1.54 -0.73 -10.87
CA GLY A 169 0.27 -1.44 -11.04
C GLY A 169 0.45 -2.91 -10.68
N ALA A 170 -0.59 -3.54 -10.13
CA ALA A 170 -0.54 -4.91 -9.61
C ALA A 170 -1.58 -5.85 -10.24
N TYR A 171 -2.41 -5.33 -11.15
CA TYR A 171 -3.52 -6.04 -11.78
C TYR A 171 -3.19 -6.31 -13.24
N ARG A 172 -3.73 -7.41 -13.78
CA ARG A 172 -3.63 -7.72 -15.20
C ARG A 172 -4.81 -7.07 -15.90
N GLU A 173 -4.53 -6.12 -16.76
CA GLU A 173 -5.52 -5.34 -17.50
C GLU A 173 -5.30 -5.56 -19.01
N PRO A 174 -6.34 -5.37 -19.84
CA PRO A 174 -6.21 -5.55 -21.28
C PRO A 174 -5.35 -4.42 -21.92
N PRO A 175 -4.74 -4.65 -23.10
CA PRO A 175 -3.74 -3.73 -23.68
C PRO A 175 -4.26 -2.34 -24.09
N ASP A 176 -5.57 -2.21 -24.28
CA ASP A 176 -6.28 -0.96 -24.54
C ASP A 176 -6.43 -0.11 -23.26
N VAL A 177 -6.42 -0.75 -22.09
CA VAL A 177 -6.51 -0.09 -20.77
C VAL A 177 -5.13 0.18 -20.18
N ALA A 178 -4.21 -0.78 -20.31
CA ALA A 178 -2.87 -0.71 -19.72
C ALA A 178 -1.75 -0.99 -20.73
N PHE A 179 -0.56 -0.46 -20.47
CA PHE A 179 0.63 -0.79 -21.27
C PHE A 179 1.00 -2.28 -21.09
N PRO A 180 1.03 -3.08 -22.17
CA PRO A 180 1.42 -4.48 -22.08
C PRO A 180 2.93 -4.62 -21.81
N ASP A 181 3.73 -3.69 -22.32
CA ASP A 181 5.17 -3.72 -22.25
C ASP A 181 5.69 -3.02 -20.99
N LYS A 182 6.52 -3.75 -20.24
CA LYS A 182 7.17 -3.23 -19.02
C LYS A 182 7.95 -1.94 -19.27
N THR A 183 8.60 -1.81 -20.41
CA THR A 183 9.39 -0.61 -20.77
C THR A 183 8.51 0.63 -20.84
N ASP A 184 7.27 0.50 -21.33
CA ASP A 184 6.33 1.62 -21.39
C ASP A 184 5.76 1.95 -20.02
N VAL A 185 5.48 0.94 -19.18
CA VAL A 185 5.13 1.14 -17.76
C VAL A 185 6.23 1.90 -17.02
N ASP A 186 7.50 1.56 -17.25
CA ASP A 186 8.66 2.19 -16.64
C ASP A 186 8.86 3.63 -17.14
N ARG A 187 8.65 3.87 -18.44
CA ARG A 187 8.68 5.21 -19.04
C ARG A 187 7.57 6.10 -18.47
N ALA A 188 6.35 5.57 -18.39
CA ALA A 188 5.21 6.26 -17.80
C ALA A 188 5.44 6.55 -16.31
N PHE A 189 6.04 5.61 -15.56
CA PHE A 189 6.39 5.83 -14.16
C PHE A 189 7.35 7.01 -13.99
N ALA A 190 8.42 7.04 -14.80
CA ALA A 190 9.39 8.14 -14.76
C ALA A 190 8.72 9.48 -15.12
N ALA A 191 7.93 9.53 -16.18
CA ALA A 191 7.24 10.76 -16.60
C ALA A 191 6.26 11.28 -15.52
N LEU A 192 5.42 10.41 -14.95
CA LEU A 192 4.51 10.77 -13.86
C LEU A 192 5.27 11.20 -12.60
N ALA A 193 6.45 10.63 -12.36
CA ALA A 193 7.29 11.01 -11.24
C ALA A 193 7.86 12.43 -11.40
N GLU A 194 8.29 12.82 -12.60
CA GLU A 194 8.69 14.20 -12.90
C GLU A 194 7.56 15.18 -12.54
N THR A 195 6.34 14.94 -13.05
CA THR A 195 5.16 15.77 -12.75
C THR A 195 4.86 15.85 -11.24
N LEU A 196 4.97 14.72 -10.53
CA LEU A 196 4.77 14.68 -9.08
C LEU A 196 5.86 15.41 -8.29
N LEU A 197 7.09 15.42 -8.77
CA LEU A 197 8.17 16.17 -8.12
C LEU A 197 7.99 17.68 -8.30
N ASP A 198 7.39 18.11 -9.41
CA ASP A 198 7.12 19.53 -9.69
C ASP A 198 5.91 20.06 -8.91
N ALA A 199 4.81 19.30 -8.85
CA ALA A 199 3.53 19.81 -8.34
C ALA A 199 2.96 19.02 -7.14
N GLY A 200 3.56 17.88 -6.80
CA GLY A 200 3.01 16.96 -5.80
C GLY A 200 3.19 17.42 -4.36
N ASN A 201 2.17 17.19 -3.54
CA ASN A 201 2.27 17.31 -2.09
C ASN A 201 2.95 16.07 -1.48
N ARG A 202 4.26 16.15 -1.27
CA ARG A 202 5.11 15.08 -0.70
C ARG A 202 4.83 13.71 -1.34
N PRO A 203 5.06 13.55 -2.66
CA PRO A 203 4.73 12.33 -3.37
C PRO A 203 5.49 11.12 -2.81
N ALA A 204 4.81 9.98 -2.84
CA ALA A 204 5.36 8.70 -2.44
C ALA A 204 5.63 7.82 -3.66
N PHE A 205 6.86 7.36 -3.82
CA PHE A 205 7.27 6.49 -4.92
C PHE A 205 7.37 5.04 -4.43
N ALA A 206 6.33 4.27 -4.68
CA ALA A 206 6.19 2.90 -4.19
C ALA A 206 6.72 1.90 -5.23
N THR A 207 8.01 1.58 -5.14
CA THR A 207 8.70 0.69 -6.08
C THR A 207 9.91 0.01 -5.44
N HIS A 208 10.20 -1.23 -5.88
CA HIS A 208 11.42 -1.96 -5.52
C HIS A 208 12.45 -1.99 -6.65
N ASP A 209 12.16 -1.30 -7.75
CA ASP A 209 12.99 -1.26 -8.94
C ASP A 209 14.12 -0.22 -8.77
N PRO A 210 15.39 -0.66 -8.70
CA PRO A 210 16.52 0.26 -8.54
C PRO A 210 16.60 1.31 -9.65
N ARG A 211 16.16 1.00 -10.87
CA ARG A 211 16.21 1.93 -12.00
C ARG A 211 15.22 3.07 -11.80
N MET A 212 14.01 2.76 -11.34
CA MET A 212 12.99 3.78 -11.05
C MET A 212 13.38 4.63 -9.84
N ILE A 213 13.95 4.00 -8.80
CA ILE A 213 14.48 4.73 -7.64
C ILE A 213 15.57 5.71 -8.09
N ALA A 214 16.53 5.25 -8.91
CA ALA A 214 17.58 6.11 -9.43
C ALA A 214 17.05 7.24 -10.34
N ALA A 215 16.02 6.96 -11.15
CA ALA A 215 15.37 7.98 -11.98
C ALA A 215 14.75 9.09 -11.12
N VAL A 216 13.91 8.72 -10.14
CA VAL A 216 13.29 9.67 -9.20
C VAL A 216 14.33 10.47 -8.43
N ARG A 217 15.38 9.82 -7.94
CA ARG A 217 16.46 10.50 -7.20
C ARG A 217 17.17 11.54 -8.06
N ARG A 218 17.58 11.18 -9.28
CA ARG A 218 18.23 12.13 -10.20
C ARG A 218 17.31 13.30 -10.55
N ALA A 219 16.03 13.03 -10.79
CA ALA A 219 15.03 14.06 -11.08
C ALA A 219 14.83 15.02 -9.90
N ALA A 220 14.82 14.52 -8.67
CA ALA A 220 14.71 15.33 -7.46
C ALA A 220 15.99 16.14 -7.18
N GLU A 221 17.17 15.52 -7.36
CA GLU A 221 18.48 16.16 -7.22
C GLU A 221 18.65 17.30 -8.24
N ALA A 222 18.25 17.09 -9.50
CA ALA A 222 18.29 18.13 -10.54
C ALA A 222 17.41 19.35 -10.24
N ARG A 223 16.37 19.17 -9.41
CA ARG A 223 15.48 20.24 -8.92
C ARG A 223 15.94 20.86 -7.60
N GLY A 224 17.02 20.37 -7.00
CA GLY A 224 17.46 20.81 -5.68
C GLY A 224 16.47 20.48 -4.56
N LEU A 225 15.61 19.47 -4.74
CA LEU A 225 14.61 19.11 -3.73
C LEU A 225 15.30 18.49 -2.51
N ALA A 226 14.95 18.99 -1.32
CA ALA A 226 15.32 18.33 -0.08
C ALA A 226 14.74 16.90 -0.02
N ARG A 227 15.50 15.97 0.57
CA ARG A 227 15.16 14.53 0.56
C ARG A 227 13.83 14.22 1.24
N ASP A 228 13.40 15.05 2.19
CA ASP A 228 12.14 14.91 2.92
C ASP A 228 10.90 15.41 2.14
N ARG A 229 11.11 16.04 0.97
CA ARG A 229 10.05 16.45 0.04
C ARG A 229 9.43 15.30 -0.74
N LEU A 230 10.02 14.10 -0.67
CA LEU A 230 9.48 12.87 -1.23
C LEU A 230 9.70 11.71 -0.26
N GLU A 231 9.03 10.59 -0.53
CA GLU A 231 9.21 9.36 0.24
C GLU A 231 9.31 8.16 -0.71
N PHE A 232 10.19 7.21 -0.40
CA PHE A 232 10.19 5.91 -1.07
C PHE A 232 9.37 4.91 -0.26
N GLN A 233 8.58 4.09 -0.93
CA GLN A 233 7.79 3.06 -0.25
C GLN A 233 8.07 1.66 -0.78
N MET A 234 8.15 0.70 0.14
CA MET A 234 8.43 -0.70 -0.19
C MET A 234 7.58 -1.63 0.66
N LEU A 235 7.23 -2.78 0.09
CA LEU A 235 6.57 -3.85 0.84
C LEU A 235 7.47 -4.44 1.94
N TYR A 236 6.83 -4.83 3.04
CA TYR A 236 7.47 -5.55 4.13
C TYR A 236 8.16 -6.83 3.63
N GLY A 237 9.40 -7.05 4.07
CA GLY A 237 10.20 -8.21 3.67
C GLY A 237 10.90 -8.13 2.32
N VAL A 238 10.61 -7.11 1.52
CA VAL A 238 11.09 -7.00 0.14
C VAL A 238 12.15 -5.89 0.02
N ARG A 239 13.33 -6.25 -0.47
CA ARG A 239 14.48 -5.35 -0.68
C ARG A 239 14.85 -4.55 0.59
N ARG A 240 14.97 -5.23 1.73
CA ARG A 240 15.41 -4.61 3.01
C ARG A 240 16.77 -3.92 2.87
N ASP A 241 17.62 -4.42 1.97
CA ASP A 241 18.88 -3.79 1.54
C ASP A 241 18.64 -2.36 1.01
N LEU A 242 17.68 -2.18 0.09
CA LEU A 242 17.36 -0.86 -0.43
C LEU A 242 16.68 0.04 0.58
N GLN A 243 15.81 -0.52 1.43
CA GLN A 243 15.16 0.24 2.50
C GLN A 243 16.22 0.87 3.41
N ALA A 244 17.19 0.07 3.87
CA ALA A 244 18.29 0.53 4.69
C ALA A 244 19.20 1.53 3.94
N ALA A 245 19.54 1.23 2.68
CA ALA A 245 20.42 2.10 1.89
C ALA A 245 19.80 3.49 1.63
N LEU A 246 18.52 3.57 1.28
CA LEU A 246 17.81 4.84 1.08
C LEU A 246 17.67 5.61 2.39
N ARG A 247 17.39 4.91 3.49
CA ARG A 247 17.31 5.54 4.81
C ARG A 247 18.66 6.10 5.27
N ALA A 248 19.76 5.39 5.03
CA ALA A 248 21.12 5.84 5.31
C ALA A 248 21.49 7.07 4.45
N GLN A 249 20.96 7.17 3.23
CA GLN A 249 21.06 8.36 2.39
C GLN A 249 20.15 9.51 2.86
N GLY A 250 19.36 9.35 3.91
CA GLY A 250 18.52 10.40 4.49
C GLY A 250 17.16 10.60 3.81
N TYR A 251 16.72 9.68 2.94
CA TYR A 251 15.35 9.71 2.44
C TYR A 251 14.38 9.15 3.48
N PRO A 252 13.15 9.71 3.59
CA PRO A 252 12.03 9.01 4.21
C PRO A 252 11.75 7.72 3.45
N VAL A 253 11.67 6.61 4.20
CA VAL A 253 11.35 5.29 3.65
C VAL A 253 10.20 4.71 4.45
N ARG A 254 9.09 4.40 3.79
CA ARG A 254 7.92 3.78 4.42
C ARG A 254 7.74 2.35 3.98
N VAL A 255 7.51 1.49 4.96
CA VAL A 255 7.25 0.08 4.72
C VAL A 255 5.75 -0.21 4.80
N TYR A 256 5.19 -0.76 3.72
CA TYR A 256 3.82 -1.24 3.67
C TYR A 256 3.73 -2.57 4.42
N LEU A 257 2.97 -2.60 5.52
CA LEU A 257 2.88 -3.68 6.51
C LEU A 257 1.53 -4.41 6.40
N PRO A 258 1.46 -5.52 5.66
CA PRO A 258 0.26 -6.34 5.60
C PRO A 258 0.07 -7.10 6.91
N PHE A 259 -1.16 -7.14 7.43
CA PHE A 259 -1.54 -7.96 8.59
C PHE A 259 -3.00 -8.41 8.47
N GLY A 260 -3.36 -9.51 9.11
CA GLY A 260 -4.72 -10.04 9.12
C GLY A 260 -4.76 -11.55 8.94
N ALA A 261 -5.91 -12.16 9.27
CA ALA A 261 -6.11 -13.60 9.15
C ALA A 261 -6.03 -14.07 7.68
N ASP A 262 -6.43 -13.21 6.74
CA ASP A 262 -6.53 -13.52 5.31
C ASP A 262 -5.20 -13.29 4.56
N TRP A 263 -4.10 -13.76 5.15
CA TRP A 263 -2.75 -13.50 4.65
C TRP A 263 -2.35 -14.37 3.45
N PHE A 264 -3.02 -15.50 3.25
CA PHE A 264 -2.60 -16.52 2.30
C PHE A 264 -2.66 -16.06 0.84
N PRO A 265 -3.76 -15.48 0.32
CA PRO A 265 -3.78 -14.98 -1.06
C PRO A 265 -2.76 -13.89 -1.33
N TYR A 266 -2.56 -12.99 -0.35
CA TYR A 266 -1.53 -11.95 -0.45
C TYR A 266 -0.13 -12.56 -0.55
N PHE A 267 0.18 -13.54 0.31
CA PHE A 267 1.46 -14.25 0.30
C PHE A 267 1.70 -14.99 -1.02
N MET A 268 0.69 -15.67 -1.56
CA MET A 268 0.78 -16.36 -2.85
C MET A 268 1.11 -15.40 -4.00
N ARG A 269 0.49 -14.21 -4.04
CA ARG A 269 0.85 -13.17 -5.02
C ARG A 269 2.31 -12.73 -4.87
N ARG A 270 2.80 -12.53 -3.64
CA ARG A 270 4.21 -12.14 -3.40
C ARG A 270 5.20 -13.23 -3.83
N LEU A 271 4.82 -14.51 -3.73
CA LEU A 271 5.64 -15.60 -4.25
C LEU A 271 5.66 -15.62 -5.78
N ALA A 272 4.50 -15.49 -6.42
CA ALA A 272 4.37 -15.54 -7.87
C ALA A 272 5.19 -14.45 -8.60
N GLU A 273 5.38 -13.29 -7.97
CA GLU A 273 6.22 -12.21 -8.51
C GLU A 273 7.73 -12.54 -8.58
N ARG A 274 8.17 -13.63 -7.94
CA ARG A 274 9.57 -14.09 -7.99
C ARG A 274 9.63 -15.60 -8.25
N PRO A 275 9.90 -16.04 -9.49
CA PRO A 275 9.95 -17.46 -9.84
C PRO A 275 10.87 -18.30 -8.92
N ALA A 276 12.01 -17.73 -8.53
CA ALA A 276 12.97 -18.36 -7.61
C ALA A 276 12.40 -18.66 -6.21
N ASN A 277 11.45 -17.85 -5.73
CA ASN A 277 10.81 -18.06 -4.44
C ASN A 277 9.74 -19.17 -4.51
N VAL A 278 9.02 -19.29 -5.63
CA VAL A 278 8.01 -20.34 -5.84
C VAL A 278 8.65 -21.72 -5.77
N LEU A 279 9.78 -21.91 -6.45
CA LEU A 279 10.51 -23.18 -6.46
C LEU A 279 11.02 -23.57 -5.06
N PHE A 280 11.46 -22.59 -4.27
CA PHE A 280 11.91 -22.79 -2.89
C PHE A 280 10.76 -23.21 -1.95
N VAL A 281 9.58 -22.60 -2.08
CA VAL A 281 8.41 -22.96 -1.27
C VAL A 281 7.86 -24.33 -1.65
N LEU A 282 7.76 -24.65 -2.94
CA LEU A 282 7.35 -25.97 -3.42
C LEU A 282 8.29 -27.06 -2.89
N ARG A 283 9.59 -26.82 -2.93
CA ARG A 283 10.59 -27.74 -2.38
C ARG A 283 10.42 -27.94 -0.87
N SER A 284 10.11 -26.87 -0.13
CA SER A 284 9.88 -26.93 1.32
C SER A 284 8.61 -27.72 1.68
N LEU A 285 7.54 -27.59 0.90
CA LEU A 285 6.31 -28.38 1.05
C LEU A 285 6.51 -29.86 0.73
N LEU A 286 7.28 -30.16 -0.32
CA LEU A 286 7.65 -31.54 -0.70
C LEU A 286 8.48 -32.22 0.39
N TYR A 287 9.45 -31.52 0.98
CA TYR A 287 10.23 -32.06 2.11
C TYR A 287 9.37 -32.29 3.37
N GLU A 288 8.33 -31.50 3.60
CA GLU A 288 7.43 -31.67 4.75
C GLU A 288 6.47 -32.86 4.55
N GLN A 289 6.16 -33.24 3.30
CA GLN A 289 5.39 -34.44 2.96
C GLN A 289 6.22 -35.72 2.88
N LEU A 290 7.50 -35.62 2.49
CA LEU A 290 8.44 -36.75 2.41
C LEU A 290 9.21 -37.01 3.72
N GLY A 291 9.09 -36.11 4.70
CA GLY A 291 9.68 -36.22 6.04
C GLY A 291 8.73 -36.78 7.11
N ARG A 292 7.69 -37.52 6.70
CA ARG A 292 6.88 -38.40 7.56
C ARG A 292 7.10 -39.84 7.19
#